data_AF-A0A0S8FTQ1-F1
#
_entry.id   AF-A0A0S8FTQ1-F1
#
_cell.length_a   1.000
_cell.length_b   1.000
_cell.length_c   1.000
_cell.angle_alpha   90.00
_cell.angle_beta   90.00
_cell.angle_gamma   90.00
#
_symmetry.space_group_name_H-M   'P 1'
#
loop_
_entity.id
_entity.type
_entity.pdbx_description
1 polymer ?
#
loop_
_entity_poly.entity_id
_entity_poly.type
_entity_poly.pdbx_seq_one_letter_code
_entity_poly.pdbx_strand_id
1 'polypeptide(L)'
;MYISCLRAMSALTLATLLVAGCIGTGEDRVTSIDAAGTVDGLVYYDGDGNREATDDDTPIALVGIRLLYFGTQDTATRALSDRNGLFSMPAVPAGLYRIVIDPATVPDSLLVVEIDPGVEIIASRNDTTTTAIALSFPIVTIEEARQLPPGERVFVEGVALNARETFGDQTVNIAGSTWAMRSTRVGTAVIFAGDSVRFLGTTSTVEGQPTLDNVTPFIITVAEVPPAIRVTTAMATAADSARLDAALVQVRDATISDTATVAEGLALEVNDGSGLLRILLDEDVPFVIDSTYVPGSLVDAEGLLVPLPGTPATWELKPRSPADIQVEAGAIPPTQ
;
A
#
# COMPACT_ATOMS: atom_id res chain seq x y z
N MET A 1 -33.87 -57.70 72.58
CA MET A 1 -34.44 -58.11 73.89
C MET A 1 -35.63 -57.19 74.18
N TYR A 2 -36.85 -57.76 74.21
CA TYR A 2 -38.19 -57.17 74.52
C TYR A 2 -38.66 -55.99 73.63
N ILE A 3 -39.65 -56.13 72.72
CA ILE A 3 -41.09 -56.45 72.85
C ILE A 3 -41.83 -55.54 73.85
N SER A 4 -42.71 -54.67 73.35
CA SER A 4 -44.07 -54.34 73.85
C SER A 4 -44.75 -53.41 72.83
N CYS A 5 -45.75 -53.82 72.04
CA CYS A 5 -47.15 -54.21 72.38
C CYS A 5 -47.98 -52.97 72.79
N LEU A 6 -48.79 -52.35 71.91
CA LEU A 6 -50.14 -52.69 71.42
C LEU A 6 -51.23 -51.87 72.14
N ARG A 7 -52.06 -51.15 71.37
CA ARG A 7 -53.49 -50.77 71.58
C ARG A 7 -53.82 -49.59 70.65
N ALA A 8 -54.95 -49.46 69.98
CA ALA A 8 -56.12 -50.26 69.60
C ALA A 8 -56.84 -49.40 68.53
N MET A 9 -57.23 -49.91 67.35
CA MET A 9 -58.63 -50.25 66.97
C MET A 9 -59.68 -49.21 67.42
N SER A 10 -60.58 -48.64 66.62
CA SER A 10 -61.10 -48.92 65.27
C SER A 10 -62.03 -47.76 64.85
N ALA A 11 -62.14 -47.45 63.56
CA ALA A 11 -63.43 -47.09 62.93
C ALA A 11 -63.32 -47.21 61.40
N LEU A 12 -64.33 -47.85 60.85
CA LEU A 12 -64.46 -48.43 59.52
C LEU A 12 -65.21 -47.46 58.59
N THR A 13 -64.70 -47.19 57.39
CA THR A 13 -65.56 -46.90 56.22
C THR A 13 -64.87 -47.23 54.90
N LEU A 14 -65.57 -48.06 54.12
CA LEU A 14 -65.25 -48.65 52.81
C LEU A 14 -65.77 -47.69 51.71
N ALA A 15 -64.96 -47.24 50.75
CA ALA A 15 -64.92 -47.66 49.34
C ALA A 15 -64.35 -46.44 48.58
N THR A 16 -63.45 -46.51 47.59
CA THR A 16 -63.72 -46.99 46.24
C THR A 16 -62.37 -47.06 45.48
N LEU A 17 -62.18 -48.11 44.68
CA LEU A 17 -61.05 -48.30 43.76
C LEU A 17 -61.10 -47.27 42.62
N LEU A 18 -59.96 -46.64 42.32
CA LEU A 18 -59.61 -46.12 40.99
C LEU A 18 -58.08 -46.20 40.85
N VAL A 19 -57.61 -47.29 40.25
CA VAL A 19 -56.23 -47.41 39.76
C VAL A 19 -56.25 -46.87 38.34
N ALA A 20 -55.76 -45.64 38.17
CA ALA A 20 -55.39 -45.08 36.88
C ALA A 20 -54.02 -44.43 37.08
N GLY A 21 -53.01 -44.97 36.37
CA GLY A 21 -51.65 -44.48 36.44
C GLY A 21 -51.50 -43.08 35.85
N CYS A 22 -50.65 -42.28 36.47
CA CYS A 22 -49.93 -41.19 35.84
C CYS A 22 -48.49 -41.32 36.35
N ILE A 23 -47.62 -41.95 35.55
CA ILE A 23 -46.67 -41.29 34.64
C ILE A 23 -45.63 -40.54 35.46
N GLY A 24 -44.40 -41.02 35.37
CA GLY A 24 -43.25 -40.45 36.03
C GLY A 24 -43.19 -38.95 35.77
N THR A 25 -42.93 -38.21 36.84
CA THR A 25 -42.36 -36.87 36.75
C THR A 25 -41.02 -37.01 36.04
N GLY A 26 -41.07 -36.90 34.72
CA GLY A 26 -39.91 -36.50 33.94
C GLY A 26 -39.48 -35.16 34.51
N GLU A 27 -38.37 -35.17 35.24
CA GLU A 27 -37.50 -34.02 35.29
C GLU A 27 -37.14 -33.72 33.83
N ASP A 28 -37.90 -32.81 33.23
CA ASP A 28 -37.45 -32.08 32.05
C ASP A 28 -36.31 -31.18 32.50
N ARG A 29 -35.15 -31.82 32.67
CA ARG A 29 -33.87 -31.15 32.76
C ARG A 29 -33.65 -30.52 31.39
N VAL A 30 -34.09 -29.27 31.27
CA VAL A 30 -33.57 -28.32 30.29
C VAL A 30 -32.08 -28.13 30.62
N THR A 31 -31.23 -29.06 30.18
CA THR A 31 -29.77 -29.02 30.35
C THR A 31 -29.03 -28.92 29.01
N SER A 32 -29.64 -28.27 28.02
CA SER A 32 -28.88 -27.50 27.04
C SER A 32 -29.77 -26.38 26.51
N ILE A 33 -29.51 -25.17 26.99
CA ILE A 33 -29.74 -24.01 26.14
C ILE A 33 -28.45 -23.92 25.35
N ASP A 34 -28.43 -24.50 24.15
CA ASP A 34 -27.41 -24.17 23.16
C ASP A 34 -27.68 -22.72 22.75
N ALA A 35 -27.20 -21.80 23.59
CA ALA A 35 -27.20 -20.39 23.32
C ALA A 35 -26.18 -20.20 22.21
N ALA A 36 -26.66 -20.11 20.97
CA ALA A 36 -25.81 -19.88 19.81
C ALA A 36 -26.22 -18.58 19.11
N GLY A 37 -25.24 -17.95 18.48
CA GLY A 37 -25.40 -16.82 17.58
C GLY A 37 -24.87 -17.14 16.19
N THR A 38 -24.77 -16.10 15.38
CA THR A 38 -24.15 -16.15 14.05
C THR A 38 -23.01 -15.14 14.01
N VAL A 39 -21.92 -15.50 13.34
CA VAL A 39 -20.87 -14.55 12.97
C VAL A 39 -20.83 -14.44 11.46
N ASP A 40 -21.18 -13.27 10.97
CA ASP A 40 -21.13 -12.94 9.54
C ASP A 40 -19.98 -11.96 9.30
N GLY A 41 -19.47 -11.91 8.07
CA GLY A 41 -18.50 -10.89 7.73
C GLY A 41 -18.17 -10.80 6.26
N LEU A 42 -17.31 -9.83 5.97
CA LEU A 42 -16.83 -9.49 4.64
C LEU A 42 -15.30 -9.52 4.61
N VAL A 43 -14.73 -10.06 3.54
CA VAL A 43 -13.31 -9.97 3.21
C VAL A 43 -13.16 -9.18 1.92
N TYR A 44 -12.37 -8.11 1.96
CA TYR A 44 -12.21 -7.20 0.83
C TYR A 44 -10.75 -6.76 0.65
N TYR A 45 -10.43 -6.35 -0.57
CA TYR A 45 -9.19 -5.70 -0.93
C TYR A 45 -9.31 -4.20 -0.67
N ASP A 46 -8.58 -3.70 0.33
CA ASP A 46 -8.47 -2.30 0.69
C ASP A 46 -7.42 -1.64 -0.21
N GLY A 47 -7.89 -1.17 -1.37
CA GLY A 47 -7.04 -0.65 -2.44
C GLY A 47 -6.61 0.79 -2.23
N ASP A 48 -7.45 1.61 -1.62
CA ASP A 48 -7.15 3.00 -1.32
C ASP A 48 -6.48 3.16 0.07
N GLY A 49 -6.49 2.12 0.90
CA GLY A 49 -5.86 2.03 2.21
C GLY A 49 -6.58 2.83 3.29
N ASN A 50 -7.90 3.02 3.15
CA ASN A 50 -8.74 3.72 4.11
C ASN A 50 -9.21 2.82 5.27
N ARG A 51 -9.05 1.50 5.14
CA ARG A 51 -9.46 0.44 6.09
C ARG A 51 -10.96 0.36 6.38
N GLU A 52 -11.77 0.95 5.53
CA GLU A 52 -13.22 0.96 5.61
C GLU A 52 -13.78 0.20 4.41
N ALA A 53 -14.76 -0.68 4.65
CA ALA A 53 -15.41 -1.38 3.56
C ALA A 53 -16.36 -0.44 2.81
N THR A 54 -16.05 -0.15 1.55
CA THR A 54 -16.83 0.71 0.65
C THR A 54 -17.27 -0.05 -0.61
N ASP A 55 -18.14 0.57 -1.40
CA ASP A 55 -18.58 -0.02 -2.68
C ASP A 55 -17.46 -0.06 -3.75
N ASP A 56 -16.38 0.69 -3.54
CA ASP A 56 -15.21 0.71 -4.43
C ASP A 56 -14.23 -0.44 -4.13
N ASP A 57 -14.37 -1.09 -2.98
CA ASP A 57 -13.50 -2.19 -2.58
C ASP A 57 -13.83 -3.50 -3.29
N THR A 58 -12.79 -4.25 -3.63
CA THR A 58 -12.97 -5.52 -4.34
C THR A 58 -13.15 -6.67 -3.36
N PRO A 59 -14.28 -7.41 -3.39
CA PRO A 59 -14.46 -8.57 -2.51
C PRO A 59 -13.46 -9.70 -2.83
N ILE A 60 -12.99 -10.40 -1.80
CA ILE A 60 -12.02 -11.49 -1.94
C ILE A 60 -12.63 -12.82 -1.53
N ALA A 61 -12.68 -13.74 -2.48
CA ALA A 61 -13.21 -15.08 -2.29
C ALA A 61 -12.17 -16.08 -1.77
N LEU A 62 -12.68 -17.19 -1.20
CA LEU A 62 -11.90 -18.35 -0.78
C LEU A 62 -10.88 -18.09 0.34
N VAL A 63 -11.00 -16.98 1.06
CA VAL A 63 -10.20 -16.72 2.25
C VAL A 63 -10.76 -17.54 3.40
N GLY A 64 -9.89 -18.29 4.07
CA GLY A 64 -10.19 -19.15 5.20
C GLY A 64 -10.21 -18.37 6.49
N ILE A 65 -11.35 -18.43 7.18
CA ILE A 65 -11.57 -17.77 8.47
C ILE A 65 -11.84 -18.84 9.53
N ARG A 66 -11.22 -18.69 10.70
CA ARG A 66 -11.40 -19.55 11.86
C ARG A 66 -11.78 -18.72 13.07
N LEU A 67 -12.74 -19.21 13.85
CA LEU A 67 -12.97 -18.73 15.20
C LEU A 67 -12.33 -19.69 16.18
N LEU A 68 -11.40 -19.18 17.00
CA LEU A 68 -10.77 -19.91 18.09
C LEU A 68 -11.40 -19.51 19.42
N TYR A 69 -11.58 -20.45 20.34
CA TYR A 69 -11.96 -20.10 21.70
C TYR A 69 -10.88 -19.21 22.32
N PHE A 70 -11.29 -18.11 22.94
CA PHE A 70 -10.35 -17.14 23.48
C PHE A 70 -9.39 -17.77 24.48
N GLY A 71 -8.10 -17.47 24.35
CA GLY A 71 -7.03 -18.03 25.21
C GLY A 71 -6.61 -19.47 24.86
N THR A 72 -7.17 -20.07 23.81
CA THR A 72 -6.82 -21.43 23.35
C THR A 72 -6.39 -21.43 21.89
N GLN A 73 -5.96 -22.60 21.38
CA GLN A 73 -5.78 -22.84 19.95
C GLN A 73 -6.93 -23.67 19.35
N ASP A 74 -7.96 -23.97 20.16
CA ASP A 74 -9.06 -24.83 19.74
C ASP A 74 -9.99 -24.07 18.81
N THR A 75 -10.24 -24.65 17.64
CA THR A 75 -11.13 -24.07 16.63
C THR A 75 -12.57 -24.42 16.97
N ALA A 76 -13.40 -23.40 17.18
CA ALA A 76 -14.84 -23.56 17.36
C ALA A 76 -15.54 -23.81 16.02
N THR A 77 -15.20 -23.04 15.00
CA THR A 77 -15.79 -23.15 13.66
C THR A 77 -14.88 -22.54 12.58
N ARG A 78 -15.22 -22.80 11.31
CA ARG A 78 -14.49 -22.36 10.12
C ARG A 78 -15.46 -21.93 9.03
N ALA A 79 -15.05 -20.99 8.19
CA ALA A 79 -15.74 -20.61 6.97
C ALA A 79 -14.74 -20.25 5.88
N LEU A 80 -15.22 -20.21 4.64
CA LEU A 80 -14.55 -19.58 3.50
C LEU A 80 -15.40 -18.40 3.06
N SER A 81 -14.76 -17.31 2.65
CA SER A 81 -15.45 -16.23 1.95
C SER A 81 -15.94 -16.70 0.59
N ASP A 82 -17.13 -16.25 0.20
CA ASP A 82 -17.72 -16.52 -1.11
C ASP A 82 -17.22 -15.52 -2.17
N ARG A 83 -17.76 -15.60 -3.39
CA ARG A 83 -17.37 -14.71 -4.50
C ARG A 83 -17.64 -13.22 -4.25
N ASN A 84 -18.52 -12.90 -3.30
CA ASN A 84 -18.83 -11.55 -2.88
C ASN A 84 -18.02 -11.17 -1.61
N GLY A 85 -17.03 -11.97 -1.24
CA GLY A 85 -16.21 -11.76 -0.04
C GLY A 85 -16.96 -12.10 1.26
N LEU A 86 -18.20 -12.56 1.20
CA LEU A 86 -19.02 -12.78 2.37
C LEU A 86 -18.76 -14.15 2.97
N PHE A 87 -18.73 -14.23 4.30
CA PHE A 87 -18.73 -15.50 5.01
C PHE A 87 -19.78 -15.50 6.11
N SER A 88 -20.27 -16.69 6.46
CA SER A 88 -21.21 -16.87 7.55
C SER A 88 -20.85 -18.11 8.35
N MET A 89 -20.86 -17.96 9.66
CA MET A 89 -20.66 -19.02 10.64
C MET A 89 -21.91 -19.09 11.53
N PRO A 90 -22.91 -19.91 11.15
CA PRO A 90 -24.11 -20.08 11.97
C PRO A 90 -23.82 -20.98 13.17
N ALA A 91 -24.70 -20.91 14.16
CA ALA A 91 -24.69 -21.77 15.35
C ALA A 91 -23.36 -21.71 16.15
N VAL A 92 -22.74 -20.54 16.22
CA VAL A 92 -21.55 -20.30 17.07
C VAL A 92 -22.01 -20.24 18.52
N PRO A 93 -21.52 -21.10 19.42
CA PRO A 93 -21.90 -21.06 20.82
C PRO A 93 -21.62 -19.69 21.44
N ALA A 94 -22.47 -19.20 22.32
CA ALA A 94 -22.30 -17.89 22.94
C ALA A 94 -20.99 -17.88 23.77
N GLY A 95 -20.16 -16.87 23.56
CA GLY A 95 -18.84 -16.81 24.15
C GLY A 95 -17.92 -15.79 23.48
N LEU A 96 -16.69 -15.72 24.00
CA LEU A 96 -15.62 -14.89 23.48
C LEU A 96 -14.69 -15.72 22.61
N TYR A 97 -14.42 -15.21 21.41
CA TYR A 97 -13.61 -15.85 20.39
C TYR A 97 -12.52 -14.91 19.89
N ARG A 98 -11.49 -15.50 19.28
CA ARG A 98 -10.54 -14.79 18.43
C ARG A 98 -10.73 -15.21 16.99
N ILE A 99 -10.86 -14.23 16.10
CA ILE A 99 -10.87 -14.48 14.66
C ILE A 99 -9.44 -14.61 14.15
N VAL A 100 -9.20 -15.61 13.30
CA VAL A 100 -7.89 -15.90 12.71
C VAL A 100 -8.08 -16.22 11.24
N ILE A 101 -7.31 -15.53 10.41
CA ILE A 101 -7.26 -15.77 8.97
C ILE A 101 -6.22 -16.86 8.68
N ASP A 102 -6.53 -17.76 7.75
CA ASP A 102 -5.58 -18.74 7.27
C ASP A 102 -4.68 -18.11 6.20
N PRO A 103 -3.39 -17.83 6.50
CA PRO A 103 -2.51 -17.15 5.55
C PRO A 103 -2.29 -17.95 4.26
N ALA A 104 -2.47 -19.27 4.28
CA ALA A 104 -2.34 -20.10 3.07
C ALA A 104 -3.48 -19.90 2.06
N THR A 105 -4.55 -19.23 2.47
CA THR A 105 -5.73 -18.95 1.64
C THR A 105 -5.83 -17.49 1.21
N VAL A 106 -4.93 -16.64 1.72
CA VAL A 106 -4.82 -15.24 1.30
C VAL A 106 -4.12 -15.22 -0.06
N PRO A 107 -4.74 -14.66 -1.11
CA PRO A 107 -4.16 -14.64 -2.44
C PRO A 107 -2.99 -13.65 -2.54
N ASP A 108 -2.10 -13.90 -3.50
CA ASP A 108 -0.94 -13.06 -3.83
C ASP A 108 -0.04 -12.77 -2.60
N SER A 109 0.53 -11.56 -2.54
CA SER A 109 1.31 -11.02 -1.42
C SER A 109 0.47 -10.15 -0.48
N LEU A 110 -0.85 -10.34 -0.46
CA LEU A 110 -1.74 -9.58 0.41
C LEU A 110 -1.53 -9.95 1.88
N LEU A 111 -1.75 -8.96 2.75
CA LEU A 111 -1.67 -9.07 4.20
C LEU A 111 -2.98 -8.59 4.82
N VAL A 112 -3.32 -9.14 5.99
CA VAL A 112 -4.42 -8.61 6.81
C VAL A 112 -3.96 -7.28 7.40
N VAL A 113 -4.62 -6.19 7.01
CA VAL A 113 -4.29 -4.84 7.48
C VAL A 113 -5.24 -4.34 8.56
N GLU A 114 -6.49 -4.82 8.58
CA GLU A 114 -7.49 -4.47 9.58
C GLU A 114 -8.50 -5.60 9.77
N ILE A 115 -9.00 -5.75 11.00
CA ILE A 115 -10.20 -6.53 11.29
C ILE A 115 -11.08 -5.66 12.17
N ASP A 116 -12.21 -5.19 11.64
CA ASP A 116 -13.15 -4.30 12.32
C ASP A 116 -14.33 -5.11 12.89
N PRO A 117 -14.76 -4.90 14.15
CA PRO A 117 -14.25 -3.93 15.13
C PRO A 117 -13.00 -4.38 15.91
N GLY A 118 -12.50 -5.57 15.63
CA GLY A 118 -11.28 -6.10 16.24
C GLY A 118 -11.12 -7.60 16.02
N VAL A 119 -9.99 -8.13 16.48
CA VAL A 119 -9.71 -9.58 16.42
C VAL A 119 -10.50 -10.40 17.44
N GLU A 120 -11.18 -9.74 18.38
CA GLU A 120 -12.00 -10.36 19.42
C GLU A 120 -13.47 -10.30 19.03
N ILE A 121 -14.14 -11.46 19.03
CA ILE A 121 -15.54 -11.59 18.62
C ILE A 121 -16.35 -12.11 19.80
N ILE A 122 -17.43 -11.41 20.14
CA ILE A 122 -18.39 -11.84 21.16
C ILE A 122 -19.61 -12.41 20.45
N ALA A 123 -19.71 -13.74 20.38
CA ALA A 123 -20.94 -14.35 19.89
C ALA A 123 -22.00 -14.34 20.99
N SER A 124 -23.13 -13.71 20.71
CA SER A 124 -24.27 -13.62 21.65
C SER A 124 -25.43 -14.49 21.19
N ARG A 125 -26.25 -14.93 22.15
CA ARG A 125 -27.40 -15.79 21.88
C ARG A 125 -28.39 -15.09 20.95
N ASN A 126 -28.80 -15.77 19.87
CA ASN A 126 -29.76 -15.28 18.89
C ASN A 126 -29.39 -13.90 18.31
N ASP A 127 -28.10 -13.59 18.27
CA ASP A 127 -27.58 -12.35 17.73
C ASP A 127 -26.64 -12.66 16.56
N THR A 128 -26.47 -11.68 15.68
CA THR A 128 -25.52 -11.74 14.58
C THR A 128 -24.43 -10.70 14.82
N THR A 129 -23.21 -11.18 15.03
CA THR A 129 -22.03 -10.31 15.07
C THR A 129 -21.46 -10.18 13.68
N THR A 130 -21.22 -8.95 13.24
CA THR A 130 -20.60 -8.65 11.94
C THR A 130 -19.15 -8.26 12.11
N THR A 131 -18.31 -8.64 11.15
CA THR A 131 -16.91 -8.18 11.09
C THR A 131 -16.46 -7.95 9.64
N ALA A 132 -15.56 -7.01 9.44
CA ALA A 132 -14.94 -6.75 8.15
C ALA A 132 -13.44 -7.01 8.25
N ILE A 133 -12.88 -7.71 7.25
CA ILE A 133 -11.46 -8.06 7.18
C ILE A 133 -10.89 -7.39 5.93
N ALA A 134 -10.03 -6.41 6.15
CA ALA A 134 -9.32 -5.71 5.10
C ALA A 134 -8.01 -6.43 4.77
N LEU A 135 -7.83 -6.76 3.49
CA LEU A 135 -6.57 -7.26 2.94
C LEU A 135 -5.96 -6.19 2.03
N SER A 136 -4.66 -5.95 2.15
CA SER A 136 -3.95 -5.01 1.27
C SER A 136 -2.51 -5.45 1.02
N PHE A 137 -1.84 -4.84 0.05
CA PHE A 137 -0.41 -5.05 -0.16
C PHE A 137 0.40 -4.35 0.94
N PRO A 138 1.61 -4.84 1.27
CA PRO A 138 2.46 -4.16 2.24
C PRO A 138 2.78 -2.73 1.78
N ILE A 139 2.63 -1.78 2.71
CA ILE A 139 3.11 -0.41 2.54
C ILE A 139 4.57 -0.38 2.99
N VAL A 140 5.46 0.04 2.10
CA VAL A 140 6.89 0.13 2.35
C VAL A 140 7.39 1.54 2.04
N THR A 141 8.47 1.94 2.69
CA THR A 141 9.17 3.18 2.34
C THR A 141 9.87 3.04 0.99
N ILE A 142 10.19 4.16 0.35
CA ILE A 142 11.00 4.16 -0.89
C ILE A 142 12.34 3.46 -0.67
N GLU A 143 12.98 3.65 0.48
CA GLU A 143 14.24 2.99 0.82
C GLU A 143 14.10 1.46 0.83
N GLU A 144 13.08 0.94 1.52
CA GLU A 144 12.77 -0.49 1.56
C GLU A 144 12.43 -1.02 0.16
N ALA A 145 11.60 -0.30 -0.61
CA ALA A 145 11.22 -0.68 -1.96
C ALA A 145 12.44 -0.81 -2.90
N ARG A 146 13.46 0.04 -2.76
CA ARG A 146 14.70 -0.04 -3.54
C ARG A 146 15.54 -1.29 -3.23
N GLN A 147 15.32 -1.93 -2.07
CA GLN A 147 16.03 -3.14 -1.64
C GLN A 147 15.26 -4.44 -1.94
N LEU A 148 13.99 -4.34 -2.31
CA LEU A 148 13.18 -5.51 -2.63
C LEU A 148 13.63 -6.15 -3.95
N PRO A 149 13.56 -7.48 -4.08
CA PRO A 149 13.78 -8.13 -5.35
C PRO A 149 12.70 -7.70 -6.36
N PRO A 150 13.01 -7.61 -7.66
CA PRO A 150 12.00 -7.34 -8.68
C PRO A 150 10.87 -8.37 -8.66
N GLY A 151 9.63 -7.91 -8.87
CA GLY A 151 8.42 -8.73 -8.92
C GLY A 151 7.53 -8.63 -7.69
N GLU A 152 7.97 -7.96 -6.62
CA GLU A 152 7.17 -7.76 -5.41
C GLU A 152 6.14 -6.65 -5.61
N ARG A 153 4.87 -6.94 -5.30
CA ARG A 153 3.78 -5.95 -5.32
C ARG A 153 3.67 -5.26 -3.97
N VAL A 154 3.83 -3.94 -3.97
CA VAL A 154 3.87 -3.12 -2.75
C VAL A 154 3.20 -1.76 -2.98
N PHE A 155 2.75 -1.16 -1.88
CA PHE A 155 2.45 0.26 -1.84
C PHE A 155 3.69 1.05 -1.45
N VAL A 156 3.93 2.16 -2.15
CA VAL A 156 4.97 3.13 -1.82
C VAL A 156 4.33 4.50 -1.69
N GLU A 157 4.66 5.21 -0.61
CA GLU A 157 4.20 6.57 -0.38
C GLU A 157 5.34 7.57 -0.58
N GLY A 158 5.00 8.73 -1.14
CA GLY A 158 5.96 9.80 -1.37
C GLY A 158 5.29 11.05 -1.93
N VAL A 159 6.13 12.03 -2.27
CA VAL A 159 5.70 13.26 -2.95
C VAL A 159 6.13 13.21 -4.40
N ALA A 160 5.20 13.44 -5.32
CA ALA A 160 5.50 13.51 -6.75
C ALA A 160 6.42 14.69 -7.06
N LEU A 161 7.53 14.45 -7.75
CA LEU A 161 8.51 15.46 -8.13
C LEU A 161 8.24 16.04 -9.52
N ASN A 162 7.42 15.38 -10.34
CA ASN A 162 6.97 15.85 -11.65
C ASN A 162 5.51 15.43 -11.87
N ALA A 163 4.87 16.06 -12.85
CA ALA A 163 3.56 15.62 -13.32
C ALA A 163 3.72 14.37 -14.19
N ARG A 164 2.65 13.56 -14.27
CA ARG A 164 2.63 12.33 -15.08
C ARG A 164 2.97 12.58 -16.56
N GLU A 165 2.52 13.72 -17.09
CA GLU A 165 2.70 14.08 -18.50
C GLU A 165 4.00 14.86 -18.77
N THR A 166 4.89 15.04 -17.78
CA THR A 166 6.05 15.94 -17.92
C THR A 166 7.01 15.52 -19.04
N PHE A 167 7.28 14.22 -19.21
CA PHE A 167 8.28 13.70 -20.16
C PHE A 167 7.68 12.73 -21.20
N GLY A 168 6.35 12.75 -21.39
CA GLY A 168 5.63 11.91 -22.36
C GLY A 168 5.66 10.39 -22.12
N ASP A 169 6.46 9.90 -21.18
CA ASP A 169 6.73 8.48 -20.93
C ASP A 169 5.90 7.86 -19.78
N GLN A 170 4.99 8.65 -19.19
CA GLN A 170 4.15 8.29 -18.04
C GLN A 170 4.96 7.94 -16.78
N THR A 171 6.19 8.45 -16.66
CA THR A 171 7.02 8.31 -15.47
C THR A 171 6.72 9.41 -14.47
N VAL A 172 6.54 9.03 -13.20
CA VAL A 172 6.49 9.97 -12.07
C VAL A 172 7.59 9.62 -11.10
N ASN A 173 8.50 10.55 -10.85
CA ASN A 173 9.50 10.40 -9.80
C ASN A 173 8.88 10.80 -8.47
N ILE A 174 9.01 9.95 -7.47
CA ILE A 174 8.51 10.21 -6.12
C ILE A 174 9.67 10.32 -5.13
N ALA A 175 9.57 11.27 -4.21
CA ALA A 175 10.51 11.47 -3.12
C ALA A 175 9.92 11.02 -1.79
N GLY A 176 10.74 10.31 -1.02
CA GLY A 176 10.53 10.04 0.39
C GLY A 176 11.33 11.00 1.24
N SER A 177 11.60 10.62 2.49
CA SER A 177 12.40 11.44 3.41
C SER A 177 13.89 11.52 3.04
N THR A 178 14.43 10.48 2.39
CA THR A 178 15.88 10.34 2.12
C THR A 178 16.18 9.88 0.69
N TRP A 179 15.28 9.12 0.09
CA TRP A 179 15.46 8.49 -1.22
C TRP A 179 14.36 8.92 -2.18
N ALA A 180 14.67 8.90 -3.47
CA ALA A 180 13.70 9.01 -4.55
C ALA A 180 13.62 7.69 -5.33
N MET A 181 12.53 7.51 -6.07
CA MET A 181 12.32 6.36 -6.93
C MET A 181 11.53 6.77 -8.17
N ARG A 182 11.91 6.19 -9.32
CA ARG A 182 11.14 6.33 -10.57
C ARG A 182 9.95 5.37 -10.53
N SER A 183 8.77 5.91 -10.79
CA SER A 183 7.54 5.13 -10.97
C SER A 183 7.18 5.13 -12.44
N THR A 184 7.19 3.97 -13.09
CA THR A 184 7.02 3.82 -14.55
C THR A 184 5.65 3.26 -14.90
N ARG A 185 5.17 3.57 -16.12
CA ARG A 185 3.85 3.17 -16.62
C ARG A 185 2.77 3.50 -15.59
N VAL A 186 2.81 4.71 -15.04
CA VAL A 186 1.82 5.18 -14.07
C VAL A 186 0.47 5.25 -14.77
N GLY A 187 -0.54 4.62 -14.18
CA GLY A 187 -1.91 4.62 -14.69
C GLY A 187 -2.48 6.04 -14.80
N THR A 188 -3.58 6.17 -15.52
CA THR A 188 -4.20 7.48 -15.78
C THR A 188 -4.68 8.13 -14.48
N ALA A 189 -4.05 9.25 -14.13
CA ALA A 189 -4.48 10.15 -13.06
C ALA A 189 -3.94 11.56 -13.31
N VAL A 190 -4.64 12.56 -12.76
CA VAL A 190 -4.18 13.95 -12.78
C VAL A 190 -3.22 14.14 -11.60
N ILE A 191 -1.92 13.99 -11.86
CA ILE A 191 -0.86 14.11 -10.86
C ILE A 191 -0.03 15.34 -11.19
N PHE A 192 0.16 16.21 -10.21
CA PHE A 192 1.03 17.36 -10.27
C PHE A 192 2.28 17.16 -9.40
N ALA A 193 3.35 17.90 -9.72
CA ALA A 193 4.48 18.00 -8.82
C ALA A 193 4.02 18.61 -7.48
N GLY A 194 4.37 17.96 -6.37
CA GLY A 194 3.95 18.32 -5.02
C GLY A 194 2.84 17.44 -4.47
N ASP A 195 2.11 16.68 -5.30
CA ASP A 195 1.06 15.79 -4.78
C ASP A 195 1.67 14.71 -3.87
N SER A 196 1.07 14.52 -2.70
CA SER A 196 1.31 13.35 -1.86
C SER A 196 0.55 12.18 -2.44
N VAL A 197 1.28 11.12 -2.75
CA VAL A 197 0.75 9.96 -3.47
C VAL A 197 1.03 8.67 -2.71
N ARG A 198 0.10 7.73 -2.85
CA ARG A 198 0.28 6.32 -2.54
C ARG A 198 0.20 5.55 -3.85
N PHE A 199 1.30 4.92 -4.23
CA PHE A 199 1.41 4.19 -5.49
C PHE A 199 1.43 2.70 -5.22
N LEU A 200 0.46 1.97 -5.76
CA LEU A 200 0.53 0.53 -5.86
C LEU A 200 1.30 0.16 -7.11
N GLY A 201 2.38 -0.60 -7.00
CA GLY A 201 3.09 -1.09 -8.18
C GLY A 201 3.85 -2.37 -7.91
N THR A 202 4.62 -2.78 -8.92
CA THR A 202 5.51 -3.94 -8.84
C THR A 202 6.95 -3.44 -8.87
N THR A 203 7.76 -3.85 -7.90
CA THR A 203 9.20 -3.53 -7.88
C THR A 203 9.87 -4.09 -9.14
N SER A 204 10.76 -3.31 -9.74
CA SER A 204 11.39 -3.63 -11.02
C SER A 204 12.81 -3.04 -11.08
N THR A 205 13.47 -3.22 -12.22
CA THR A 205 14.79 -2.63 -12.48
C THR A 205 14.86 -2.14 -13.91
N VAL A 206 15.17 -0.85 -14.07
CA VAL A 206 15.31 -0.18 -15.38
C VAL A 206 16.66 0.54 -15.41
N GLU A 207 17.47 0.33 -16.45
CA GLU A 207 18.85 0.84 -16.53
C GLU A 207 19.71 0.55 -15.29
N GLY A 208 19.53 -0.64 -14.71
CA GLY A 208 20.26 -1.07 -13.51
C GLY A 208 19.86 -0.38 -12.21
N GLN A 209 18.79 0.43 -12.21
CA GLN A 209 18.27 1.10 -11.02
C GLN A 209 16.91 0.54 -10.60
N PRO A 210 16.64 0.41 -9.28
CA PRO A 210 15.32 0.01 -8.78
C PRO A 210 14.23 1.01 -9.17
N THR A 211 13.09 0.49 -9.64
CA THR A 211 11.91 1.29 -9.99
C THR A 211 10.63 0.64 -9.45
N LEU A 212 9.55 1.40 -9.42
CA LEU A 212 8.19 0.88 -9.22
C LEU A 212 7.47 0.90 -10.56
N ASP A 213 6.94 -0.23 -11.01
CA ASP A 213 6.44 -0.40 -12.37
C ASP A 213 4.96 -0.82 -12.40
N ASN A 214 4.27 -0.51 -13.50
CA ASN A 214 2.82 -0.71 -13.68
C ASN A 214 2.00 -0.13 -12.51
N VAL A 215 2.18 1.16 -12.27
CA VAL A 215 1.70 1.82 -11.07
C VAL A 215 0.23 2.20 -11.17
N THR A 216 -0.55 1.89 -10.15
CA THR A 216 -1.89 2.45 -9.90
C THR A 216 -1.77 3.58 -8.87
N PRO A 217 -2.04 4.84 -9.25
CA PRO A 217 -1.86 5.98 -8.38
C PRO A 217 -3.09 6.26 -7.51
N PHE A 218 -2.85 6.57 -6.23
CA PHE A 218 -3.84 7.13 -5.30
C PHE A 218 -3.31 8.47 -4.79
N ILE A 219 -4.09 9.53 -4.97
CA ILE A 219 -3.70 10.88 -4.54
C ILE A 219 -4.26 11.10 -3.13
N ILE A 220 -3.37 11.29 -2.16
CA ILE A 220 -3.76 11.47 -0.75
C ILE A 220 -4.15 12.94 -0.52
N THR A 221 -3.24 13.84 -0.88
CA THR A 221 -3.40 15.28 -0.68
C THR A 221 -2.42 16.05 -1.53
N VAL A 222 -2.58 17.37 -1.61
CA VAL A 222 -1.59 18.26 -2.21
C VAL A 222 -0.55 18.62 -1.16
N ALA A 223 0.73 18.43 -1.47
CA ALA A 223 1.84 18.89 -0.65
C ALA A 223 2.76 19.84 -1.44
N GLU A 224 3.81 20.32 -0.78
CA GLU A 224 4.85 21.12 -1.43
C GLU A 224 5.89 20.20 -2.07
N VAL A 225 6.42 20.62 -3.22
CA VAL A 225 7.55 19.94 -3.85
C VAL A 225 8.76 20.00 -2.92
N PRO A 226 9.39 18.86 -2.58
CA PRO A 226 10.61 18.86 -1.79
C PRO A 226 11.70 19.72 -2.44
N PRO A 227 12.49 20.47 -1.66
CA PRO A 227 13.53 21.32 -2.21
C PRO A 227 14.60 20.49 -2.93
N ALA A 228 15.09 21.00 -4.06
CA ALA A 228 16.15 20.37 -4.82
C ALA A 228 17.46 20.26 -4.03
N ILE A 229 18.14 19.13 -4.16
CA ILE A 229 19.45 18.90 -3.53
C ILE A 229 20.52 19.59 -4.37
N ARG A 230 21.26 20.54 -3.78
CA ARG A 230 22.39 21.16 -4.46
C ARG A 230 23.54 20.18 -4.61
N VAL A 231 24.04 20.01 -5.83
CA VAL A 231 25.14 19.11 -6.18
C VAL A 231 26.09 19.76 -7.17
N THR A 232 27.30 19.22 -7.30
CA THR A 232 28.20 19.58 -8.40
C THR A 232 27.85 18.78 -9.65
N THR A 233 28.34 19.22 -10.81
CA THR A 233 28.16 18.48 -12.08
C THR A 233 28.70 17.04 -11.98
N ALA A 234 29.89 16.83 -11.42
CA ALA A 234 30.45 15.48 -11.23
C ALA A 234 29.61 14.60 -10.30
N MET A 235 29.07 15.17 -9.21
CA MET A 235 28.18 14.42 -8.31
C MET A 235 26.87 14.03 -9.01
N ALA A 236 26.30 14.93 -9.81
CA ALA A 236 25.11 14.67 -10.60
C ALA A 236 25.34 13.56 -11.65
N THR A 237 26.45 13.62 -12.39
CA THR A 237 26.79 12.62 -13.42
C THR A 237 27.00 11.22 -12.88
N ALA A 238 27.43 11.10 -11.61
CA ALA A 238 27.56 9.83 -10.91
C ALA A 238 26.31 9.48 -10.05
N ALA A 239 25.32 10.38 -10.00
CA ALA A 239 24.22 10.39 -9.04
C ALA A 239 24.64 10.03 -7.61
N ASP A 240 25.81 10.50 -7.18
CA ASP A 240 26.44 10.12 -5.91
C ASP A 240 26.45 8.59 -5.68
N SER A 241 27.01 7.85 -6.64
CA SER A 241 26.98 6.37 -6.69
C SER A 241 25.56 5.80 -6.70
N ALA A 242 24.70 6.35 -7.58
CA ALA A 242 23.28 6.02 -7.73
C ALA A 242 22.37 6.38 -6.54
N ARG A 243 22.89 7.02 -5.48
CA ARG A 243 22.09 7.46 -4.34
C ARG A 243 21.03 8.50 -4.73
N LEU A 244 21.32 9.32 -5.73
CA LEU A 244 20.46 10.41 -6.21
C LEU A 244 19.64 10.03 -7.45
N ASP A 245 19.53 8.74 -7.79
CA ASP A 245 18.61 8.27 -8.83
C ASP A 245 17.17 8.74 -8.54
N ALA A 246 16.52 9.29 -9.57
CA ALA A 246 15.19 9.91 -9.52
C ALA A 246 15.08 11.19 -8.68
N ALA A 247 16.15 11.64 -8.02
CA ALA A 247 16.10 12.78 -7.12
C ALA A 247 16.02 14.10 -7.88
N LEU A 248 15.33 15.07 -7.27
CA LEU A 248 15.36 16.45 -7.71
C LEU A 248 16.66 17.11 -7.22
N VAL A 249 17.48 17.55 -8.16
CA VAL A 249 18.79 18.15 -7.87
C VAL A 249 18.92 19.52 -8.53
N GLN A 250 19.85 20.32 -8.03
CA GLN A 250 20.19 21.63 -8.57
C GLN A 250 21.70 21.76 -8.76
N VAL A 251 22.09 22.19 -9.95
CA VAL A 251 23.45 22.59 -10.33
C VAL A 251 23.45 24.09 -10.62
N ARG A 252 24.53 24.77 -10.24
CA ARG A 252 24.69 26.22 -10.40
C ARG A 252 26.01 26.56 -11.08
N ASP A 253 26.04 27.69 -11.77
CA ASP A 253 27.22 28.29 -12.37
C ASP A 253 28.00 27.34 -13.33
N ALA A 254 27.30 26.41 -14.00
CA ALA A 254 27.92 25.45 -14.90
C ALA A 254 28.08 26.06 -16.30
N THR A 255 29.24 25.91 -16.92
CA THR A 255 29.48 26.43 -18.28
C THR A 255 29.07 25.39 -19.32
N ILE A 256 28.29 25.79 -20.33
CA ILE A 256 28.01 24.96 -21.51
C ILE A 256 29.30 24.76 -22.28
N SER A 257 29.69 23.51 -22.49
CA SER A 257 30.87 23.12 -23.26
C SER A 257 30.52 22.63 -24.67
N ASP A 258 29.35 22.00 -24.82
CA ASP A 258 28.84 21.51 -26.11
C ASP A 258 27.31 21.47 -26.10
N THR A 259 26.70 21.50 -27.28
CA THR A 259 25.25 21.30 -27.46
C THR A 259 24.98 20.38 -28.63
N ALA A 260 23.98 19.50 -28.48
CA ALA A 260 23.60 18.54 -29.51
C ALA A 260 22.09 18.36 -29.55
N THR A 261 21.49 18.50 -30.74
CA THR A 261 20.10 18.04 -30.95
C THR A 261 20.09 16.51 -31.04
N VAL A 262 19.34 15.89 -30.14
CA VAL A 262 19.13 14.44 -30.06
C VAL A 262 17.67 14.12 -30.36
N ALA A 263 17.32 12.85 -30.46
CA ALA A 263 15.93 12.44 -30.72
C ALA A 263 14.97 12.95 -29.64
N GLU A 264 15.40 12.93 -28.38
CA GLU A 264 14.60 13.30 -27.21
C GLU A 264 14.61 14.81 -26.90
N GLY A 265 15.25 15.65 -27.73
CA GLY A 265 15.31 17.11 -27.53
C GLY A 265 16.70 17.71 -27.68
N LEU A 266 17.07 18.67 -26.84
CA LEU A 266 18.38 19.33 -26.86
C LEU A 266 19.24 18.91 -25.67
N ALA A 267 20.37 18.25 -25.93
CA ALA A 267 21.36 17.92 -24.92
C ALA A 267 22.40 19.04 -24.79
N LEU A 268 22.72 19.40 -23.54
CA LEU A 268 23.77 20.34 -23.17
C LEU A 268 24.82 19.59 -22.34
N GLU A 269 26.09 19.67 -22.73
CA GLU A 269 27.19 19.20 -21.90
C GLU A 269 27.70 20.38 -21.07
N VAL A 270 27.54 20.34 -19.75
CA VAL A 270 27.88 21.44 -18.84
C VAL A 270 28.96 21.05 -17.83
N ASN A 271 29.72 22.02 -17.34
CA ASN A 271 30.79 21.79 -16.36
C ASN A 271 30.93 22.98 -15.39
N ASP A 272 30.89 22.71 -14.09
CA ASP A 272 31.11 23.69 -13.00
C ASP A 272 32.56 23.71 -12.48
N GLY A 273 33.47 23.03 -13.19
CA GLY A 273 34.85 22.78 -12.82
C GLY A 273 35.08 21.41 -12.15
N SER A 274 34.02 20.69 -11.76
CA SER A 274 34.16 19.37 -11.12
C SER A 274 34.09 18.20 -12.10
N GLY A 275 33.43 18.33 -13.25
CA GLY A 275 33.24 17.26 -14.23
C GLY A 275 32.22 17.62 -15.31
N LEU A 276 32.03 16.75 -16.30
CA LEU A 276 30.97 16.92 -17.30
C LEU A 276 29.65 16.36 -16.77
N LEU A 277 28.57 17.10 -16.97
CA LEU A 277 27.18 16.66 -16.78
C LEU A 277 26.39 16.93 -18.04
N ARG A 278 25.59 15.95 -18.45
CA ARG A 278 24.59 16.13 -19.48
C ARG A 278 23.29 16.65 -18.88
N ILE A 279 22.79 17.76 -19.42
CA ILE A 279 21.43 18.26 -19.18
C ILE A 279 20.62 18.01 -20.46
N LEU A 280 19.48 17.33 -20.34
CA LEU A 280 18.57 17.10 -21.46
C LEU A 280 17.34 17.99 -21.32
N LEU A 281 17.18 18.91 -22.27
CA LEU A 281 15.94 19.65 -22.48
C LEU A 281 15.02 18.78 -23.33
N ASP A 282 14.17 18.04 -22.63
CA ASP A 282 13.24 17.08 -23.19
C ASP A 282 12.24 17.76 -24.16
N GLU A 283 11.95 17.11 -25.29
CA GLU A 283 11.05 17.65 -26.33
C GLU A 283 9.59 17.80 -25.88
N ASP A 284 9.14 17.01 -24.90
CA ASP A 284 7.78 17.09 -24.36
C ASP A 284 7.61 18.25 -23.37
N VAL A 285 8.71 18.86 -22.94
CA VAL A 285 8.70 20.06 -22.10
C VAL A 285 8.86 21.31 -22.99
N PRO A 286 8.01 22.34 -22.86
CA PRO A 286 7.96 23.45 -23.81
C PRO A 286 9.08 24.49 -23.59
N PHE A 287 10.34 24.08 -23.72
CA PHE A 287 11.49 24.96 -23.64
C PHE A 287 11.55 25.92 -24.84
N VAL A 288 11.91 27.18 -24.57
CA VAL A 288 12.23 28.16 -25.63
C VAL A 288 13.73 28.08 -25.88
N ILE A 289 14.11 27.37 -26.95
CA ILE A 289 15.51 27.27 -27.37
C ILE A 289 15.84 28.49 -28.23
N ASP A 290 16.71 29.36 -27.72
CA ASP A 290 17.17 30.56 -28.41
C ASP A 290 18.71 30.58 -28.55
N SER A 291 19.26 31.73 -28.95
CA SER A 291 20.71 31.90 -29.16
C SER A 291 21.56 31.86 -27.88
N THR A 292 20.97 31.74 -26.69
CA THR A 292 21.73 31.67 -25.42
C THR A 292 22.29 30.28 -25.13
N TYR A 293 21.70 29.22 -25.70
CA TYR A 293 22.13 27.83 -25.55
C TYR A 293 23.32 27.50 -26.44
N VAL A 294 24.45 28.14 -26.17
CA VAL A 294 25.71 27.98 -26.92
C VAL A 294 26.88 27.73 -25.99
N PRO A 295 27.95 27.06 -26.46
CA PRO A 295 29.16 26.89 -25.69
C PRO A 295 29.72 28.22 -25.15
N GLY A 296 30.10 28.24 -23.87
CA GLY A 296 30.57 29.41 -23.14
C GLY A 296 29.52 30.09 -22.26
N SER A 297 28.22 29.82 -22.47
CA SER A 297 27.16 30.32 -21.59
C SER A 297 27.17 29.66 -20.21
N LEU A 298 26.70 30.38 -19.19
CA LEU A 298 26.51 29.87 -17.84
C LEU A 298 25.08 29.35 -17.68
N VAL A 299 24.93 28.26 -16.93
CA VAL A 299 23.67 27.57 -16.70
C VAL A 299 23.48 27.29 -15.22
N ASP A 300 22.32 27.69 -14.73
CA ASP A 300 21.72 27.21 -13.51
C ASP A 300 20.57 26.28 -13.88
N ALA A 301 20.60 25.04 -13.38
CA ALA A 301 19.59 24.05 -13.71
C ALA A 301 19.12 23.30 -12.46
N GLU A 302 17.82 23.11 -12.37
CA GLU A 302 17.13 22.21 -11.47
C GLU A 302 16.49 21.09 -12.30
N GLY A 303 16.44 19.87 -11.80
CA GLY A 303 15.85 18.78 -12.58
C GLY A 303 16.01 17.42 -11.93
N LEU A 304 15.43 16.43 -12.58
CA LEU A 304 15.43 15.05 -12.12
C LEU A 304 16.64 14.32 -12.69
N LEU A 305 17.37 13.60 -11.84
CA LEU A 305 18.43 12.72 -12.32
C LEU A 305 17.85 11.42 -12.85
N VAL A 306 18.16 11.13 -14.11
CA VAL A 306 17.72 9.93 -14.82
C VAL A 306 18.95 9.18 -15.34
N PRO A 307 19.06 7.86 -15.08
CA PRO A 307 20.16 7.07 -15.61
C PRO A 307 20.03 6.89 -17.12
N LEU A 308 21.15 7.10 -17.81
CA LEU A 308 21.31 6.74 -19.21
C LEU A 308 21.67 5.26 -19.35
N PRO A 309 21.28 4.61 -20.45
CA PRO A 309 21.72 3.26 -20.75
C PRO A 309 23.25 3.17 -20.84
N GLY A 310 23.87 2.26 -20.08
CA GLY A 310 25.33 2.11 -20.07
C GLY A 310 25.88 1.27 -18.92
N THR A 311 27.17 0.93 -19.00
CA THR A 311 27.90 0.28 -17.90
C THR A 311 29.34 0.82 -17.85
N PRO A 312 29.74 1.55 -16.78
CA PRO A 312 28.90 1.96 -15.65
C PRO A 312 27.77 2.89 -16.09
N ALA A 313 26.68 2.93 -15.31
CA ALA A 313 25.61 3.90 -15.56
C ALA A 313 26.16 5.32 -15.40
N THR A 314 25.68 6.22 -16.24
CA THR A 314 25.87 7.67 -16.14
C THR A 314 24.50 8.32 -16.04
N TRP A 315 24.41 9.49 -15.42
CA TRP A 315 23.14 10.18 -15.26
C TRP A 315 23.11 11.48 -16.05
N GLU A 316 21.91 11.82 -16.51
CA GLU A 316 21.60 13.15 -17.03
C GLU A 316 20.57 13.84 -16.12
N LEU A 317 20.59 15.16 -16.16
CA LEU A 317 19.62 16.01 -15.48
C LEU A 317 18.53 16.44 -16.47
N LYS A 318 17.27 16.16 -16.15
CA LYS A 318 16.10 16.55 -16.94
C LYS A 318 15.29 17.62 -16.21
N PRO A 319 15.37 18.91 -16.61
CA PRO A 319 14.51 19.95 -16.05
C PRO A 319 13.04 19.67 -16.40
N ARG A 320 12.11 20.00 -15.51
CA ARG A 320 10.68 19.63 -15.65
C ARG A 320 9.85 20.73 -16.29
N SER A 321 10.40 21.95 -16.32
CA SER A 321 9.74 23.13 -16.86
C SER A 321 10.77 24.17 -17.31
N PRO A 322 10.37 25.16 -18.14
CA PRO A 322 11.26 26.27 -18.49
C PRO A 322 11.74 27.10 -17.29
N ALA A 323 11.05 27.05 -16.14
CA ALA A 323 11.47 27.75 -14.92
C ALA A 323 12.63 27.05 -14.20
N ASP A 324 12.85 25.77 -14.49
CA ASP A 324 13.91 24.96 -13.88
C ASP A 324 15.28 25.22 -14.52
N ILE A 325 15.37 26.02 -15.59
CA ILE A 325 16.64 26.34 -16.23
C ILE A 325 16.79 27.84 -16.49
N GLN A 326 17.97 28.38 -16.16
CA GLN A 326 18.36 29.75 -16.47
C GLN A 326 19.70 29.71 -17.18
N VAL A 327 19.76 30.37 -18.34
CA VAL A 327 20.98 30.45 -19.15
C VAL A 327 21.37 31.91 -19.31
N GLU A 328 22.59 32.21 -18.90
CA GLU A 328 23.19 33.53 -19.07
C GLU A 328 24.22 33.46 -20.20
N ALA A 329 24.09 34.37 -21.18
CA ALA A 329 24.99 34.41 -22.31
C ALA A 329 26.44 34.58 -21.84
N GLY A 330 27.31 33.68 -22.29
CA GLY A 330 28.74 33.78 -22.04
C GLY A 330 29.30 35.07 -22.63
N ALA A 331 30.33 35.63 -22.00
CA ALA A 331 31.06 36.74 -22.60
C ALA A 331 31.60 36.29 -23.97
N ILE A 332 31.05 36.82 -25.06
CA ILE A 332 31.57 36.60 -26.41
C ILE A 332 33.04 37.03 -26.38
N PRO A 333 34.02 36.13 -26.62
CA PRO A 333 35.39 36.56 -26.77
C PRO A 333 35.41 37.57 -27.92
N PRO A 334 36.00 38.78 -27.76
CA PRO A 334 36.08 39.72 -28.85
C PRO A 334 36.76 39.02 -30.03
N THR A 335 36.05 38.95 -31.16
CA THR A 335 36.58 38.44 -32.43
C THR A 335 37.94 39.09 -32.70
N GLN A 336 38.99 38.26 -32.76
CA GLN A 336 40.26 38.67 -33.37
C GLN A 336 40.12 38.71 -34.89
#